data_AF-A0A366DH66-F1
#
_entry.id   AF-A0A366DH66-F1
#
_cell.length_a   1.000
_cell.length_b   1.000
_cell.length_c   1.000
_cell.angle_alpha   90.00
_cell.angle_beta   90.00
_cell.angle_gamma   90.00
#
_symmetry.space_group_name_H-M   'P 1'
#
loop_
_entity.id
_entity.type
_entity.pdbx_description
1 polymer ?
#
loop_
_entity_poly.entity_id
_entity_poly.type
_entity_poly.pdbx_seq_one_letter_code
_entity_poly.pdbx_strand_id
1 'polypeptide(L)'
;MTTLTLDTHTFLAAAPKGLRAEAAGLSPAEFYDRYCGHAGPIRLGDFAPGARNAEYIATLEFADRLRTVATTGSPVAALTSALYDEGYPVEILQFHQRRTAEGTATFVRCEINGKRGWGAALAGDGAESTVRAMLSGINRLGS
;
A
#
# COMPACT_ATOMS: atom_id res chain seq x y z
N MET A 1 -18.33 -0.97 4.53
CA MET A 1 -17.31 0.09 4.42
C MET A 1 -17.51 1.07 5.57
N THR A 2 -16.71 0.96 6.62
CA THR A 2 -16.73 1.94 7.72
C THR A 2 -15.85 3.10 7.28
N THR A 3 -16.45 4.26 7.03
CA THR A 3 -15.72 5.51 6.84
C THR A 3 -15.10 5.88 8.18
N LEU A 4 -13.87 5.39 8.41
CA LEU A 4 -12.99 5.93 9.44
C LEU A 4 -12.86 7.42 9.13
N THR A 5 -13.37 8.27 10.00
CA THR A 5 -13.07 9.70 9.98
C THR A 5 -11.56 9.80 10.21
N LEU A 6 -10.77 9.80 9.13
CA LEU A 6 -9.32 9.80 9.22
C LEU A 6 -8.89 11.05 9.99
N ASP A 7 -8.34 10.86 11.19
CA ASP A 7 -7.48 11.87 11.79
C ASP A 7 -6.23 11.97 10.90
N THR A 8 -6.38 12.75 9.85
CA THR A 8 -5.39 12.86 8.79
C THR A 8 -4.10 13.42 9.35
N HIS A 9 -4.20 14.25 10.39
CA HIS A 9 -3.06 14.84 11.05
C HIS A 9 -2.16 13.77 11.69
N THR A 10 -2.74 12.81 12.41
CA THR A 10 -2.01 11.69 13.02
C THR A 10 -1.39 10.78 11.96
N PHE A 11 -2.10 10.52 10.87
CA PHE A 11 -1.57 9.76 9.74
C PHE A 11 -0.37 10.46 9.05
N LEU A 12 -0.48 11.75 8.75
CA LEU A 12 0.60 12.54 8.16
C LEU A 12 1.81 12.66 9.10
N ALA A 13 1.57 12.82 10.41
CA ALA A 13 2.63 12.84 11.42
C ALA A 13 3.36 11.49 11.54
N ALA A 14 2.71 10.38 11.18
CA ALA A 14 3.33 9.07 11.14
C ALA A 14 4.30 8.90 9.95
N ALA A 15 4.19 9.74 8.91
CA ALA A 15 5.00 9.63 7.69
C ALA A 15 6.50 9.83 7.94
N PRO A 16 7.38 9.09 7.22
CA PRO A 16 8.83 9.25 7.33
C PRO A 16 9.27 10.63 6.81
N LYS A 17 10.46 11.08 7.25
CA LYS A 17 11.00 12.41 6.93
C LYS A 17 11.03 12.68 5.41
N GLY A 18 11.42 11.69 4.60
CA GLY A 18 11.48 11.82 3.14
C GLY A 18 10.12 12.14 2.53
N LEU A 19 9.08 11.39 2.92
CA LEU A 19 7.71 11.63 2.45
C LEU A 19 7.15 12.96 2.97
N ARG A 20 7.42 13.32 4.24
CA ARG A 20 7.01 14.62 4.78
C ARG A 20 7.62 15.81 4.03
N ALA A 21 8.86 15.67 3.56
CA ALA A 21 9.50 16.69 2.75
C ALA A 21 8.87 16.78 1.34
N GLU A 22 8.58 15.64 0.70
CA GLU A 22 7.91 15.61 -0.62
C GLU A 22 6.47 16.13 -0.57
N ALA A 23 5.79 15.93 0.55
CA ALA A 23 4.41 16.37 0.77
C ALA A 23 4.28 17.78 1.35
N ALA A 24 5.39 18.52 1.53
CA ALA A 24 5.33 19.86 2.12
C ALA A 24 4.44 20.80 1.29
N GLY A 25 3.48 21.45 1.96
CA GLY A 25 2.52 22.36 1.33
C GLY A 25 1.26 21.70 0.77
N LEU A 26 1.16 20.37 0.78
CA LEU A 26 -0.08 19.68 0.43
C LEU A 26 -1.08 19.74 1.58
N SER A 27 -2.35 19.92 1.24
CA SER A 27 -3.45 19.66 2.16
C SER A 27 -3.57 18.15 2.46
N PRO A 28 -4.19 17.79 3.60
CA PRO A 28 -4.67 16.44 3.88
C PRO A 28 -5.27 15.70 2.68
N ALA A 29 -6.19 16.33 1.96
CA ALA A 29 -6.89 15.71 0.83
C ALA A 29 -5.94 15.45 -0.36
N GLU A 30 -5.09 16.43 -0.69
CA GLU A 30 -4.09 16.27 -1.76
C GLU A 30 -3.05 15.20 -1.42
N PHE A 31 -2.67 15.05 -0.16
CA PHE A 31 -1.82 13.94 0.27
C PHE A 31 -2.49 12.59 0.03
N TYR A 32 -3.76 12.43 0.43
CA TYR A 32 -4.47 11.18 0.20
C TYR A 32 -4.61 10.86 -1.27
N ASP A 33 -5.02 11.83 -2.08
CA ASP A 33 -5.16 11.64 -3.52
C ASP A 33 -3.82 11.20 -4.15
N ARG A 34 -2.73 11.89 -3.76
CA ARG A 34 -1.40 11.66 -4.34
C ARG A 34 -0.71 10.38 -3.85
N TYR A 35 -0.85 9.99 -2.58
CA TYR A 35 -0.08 8.89 -1.99
C TYR A 35 -0.91 7.68 -1.57
N CYS A 36 -2.22 7.86 -1.37
CA CYS A 36 -3.14 6.80 -0.96
C CYS A 36 -4.18 6.45 -2.03
N GLY A 37 -4.13 7.14 -3.17
CA GLY A 37 -5.01 6.89 -4.31
C GLY A 37 -4.79 5.48 -4.86
N HIS A 38 -5.89 4.79 -5.14
CA HIS A 38 -5.90 3.46 -5.77
C HIS A 38 -6.22 3.55 -7.27
N ALA A 39 -6.12 4.75 -7.86
CA ALA A 39 -6.36 4.97 -9.27
C ALA A 39 -5.19 4.37 -10.07
N GLY A 40 -5.43 3.23 -10.71
CA GLY A 40 -4.44 2.55 -11.55
C GLY A 40 -4.88 1.15 -11.95
N PRO A 41 -4.02 0.41 -12.66
CA PRO A 41 -4.38 -0.87 -13.28
C PRO A 41 -4.54 -2.03 -12.31
N ILE A 42 -4.13 -1.88 -11.05
CA ILE A 42 -4.19 -2.94 -10.04
C ILE A 42 -5.11 -2.54 -8.90
N ARG A 43 -6.12 -3.35 -8.60
CA ARG A 43 -7.07 -3.13 -7.50
C ARG A 43 -6.97 -4.26 -6.49
N LEU A 44 -7.21 -3.94 -5.23
CA LEU A 44 -7.46 -4.95 -4.20
C LEU A 44 -8.94 -5.29 -4.22
N GLY A 45 -9.29 -6.50 -4.65
CA GLY A 45 -10.66 -7.00 -4.65
C GLY A 45 -11.08 -7.44 -3.26
N ASP A 46 -10.44 -8.49 -2.75
CA ASP A 46 -10.69 -9.03 -1.41
C ASP A 46 -9.39 -9.17 -0.61
N PHE A 47 -9.51 -9.04 0.72
CA PHE A 47 -8.42 -9.25 1.66
C PHE A 47 -8.95 -9.90 2.93
N ALA A 48 -8.45 -11.09 3.24
CA ALA A 48 -8.90 -11.86 4.38
C ALA A 48 -7.73 -12.53 5.10
N PRO A 49 -7.84 -12.77 6.42
CA PRO A 49 -6.95 -13.72 7.09
C PRO A 49 -7.14 -15.13 6.50
N GLY A 50 -6.05 -15.89 6.39
CA GLY A 50 -6.06 -17.29 5.97
C GLY A 50 -6.40 -18.25 7.12
N ALA A 51 -6.31 -19.55 6.84
CA ALA A 51 -6.64 -20.60 7.81
C ALA A 51 -5.55 -20.77 8.88
N ARG A 52 -4.30 -20.37 8.57
CA ARG A 52 -3.16 -20.46 9.48
C ARG A 52 -2.84 -19.11 10.12
N ASN A 53 -2.18 -19.17 11.28
CA ASN A 53 -1.67 -17.96 11.93
C ASN A 53 -0.71 -17.20 11.01
N ALA A 54 -0.90 -15.88 10.92
CA ALA A 54 -0.15 -14.99 10.04
C ALA A 54 -0.25 -15.33 8.55
N GLU A 55 -1.28 -16.08 8.15
CA GLU A 55 -1.67 -16.25 6.76
C GLU A 55 -2.66 -15.15 6.37
N TYR A 56 -2.49 -14.61 5.17
CA TYR A 56 -3.41 -13.66 4.56
C TYR A 56 -3.64 -14.04 3.10
N ILE A 57 -4.84 -13.78 2.62
CA ILE A 57 -5.25 -14.02 1.24
C ILE A 57 -5.66 -12.67 0.66
N ALA A 58 -4.95 -12.23 -0.38
CA ALA A 58 -5.25 -11.01 -1.11
C ALA A 58 -5.63 -11.37 -2.55
N THR A 59 -6.81 -10.94 -2.99
CA THR A 59 -7.21 -11.05 -4.40
C THR A 59 -6.92 -9.73 -5.09
N LEU A 60 -5.98 -9.76 -6.03
CA LEU A 60 -5.59 -8.64 -6.87
C LEU A 60 -6.34 -8.72 -8.19
N GLU A 61 -6.94 -7.61 -8.58
CA GLU A 61 -7.59 -7.45 -9.88
C GLU A 61 -6.66 -6.63 -10.78
N PHE A 62 -6.26 -7.23 -11.88
CA PHE A 62 -5.58 -6.59 -13.00
C PHE A 62 -6.60 -6.34 -14.12
N ALA A 63 -6.23 -5.56 -15.14
CA ALA A 63 -7.15 -5.15 -16.21
C ALA A 63 -7.93 -6.30 -16.87
N ASP A 64 -7.34 -7.48 -17.01
CA ASP A 64 -7.91 -8.65 -17.70
C ASP A 64 -7.99 -9.92 -16.84
N ARG A 65 -7.48 -9.90 -15.60
CA ARG A 65 -7.36 -11.12 -14.79
C ARG A 65 -7.36 -10.87 -13.28
N LEU A 66 -7.79 -11.89 -12.55
CA LEU A 66 -7.71 -11.96 -11.09
C LEU A 66 -6.54 -12.85 -10.67
N ARG A 67 -5.77 -12.43 -9.68
CA ARG A 67 -4.76 -13.27 -9.03
C ARG A 67 -4.98 -13.25 -7.52
N THR A 68 -5.14 -14.43 -6.95
CA THR A 68 -5.17 -14.61 -5.50
C THR A 68 -3.78 -14.94 -5.00
N VAL A 69 -3.31 -14.16 -4.04
CA VAL A 69 -2.01 -14.29 -3.38
C VAL A 69 -2.26 -14.71 -1.95
N ALA A 70 -1.89 -15.94 -1.61
CA ALA A 70 -1.81 -16.39 -0.22
C ALA A 70 -0.38 -16.14 0.29
N THR A 71 -0.27 -15.52 1.45
CA THR A 71 1.01 -15.22 2.07
C THR A 71 1.01 -15.67 3.51
N THR A 72 2.06 -16.36 3.94
CA THR A 72 2.34 -16.62 5.36
C THR A 72 3.59 -15.85 5.74
N GLY A 73 3.51 -15.02 6.77
CA GLY A 73 4.64 -14.19 7.21
C GLY A 73 4.63 -12.80 6.57
N SER A 74 5.48 -12.53 5.59
CA SER A 74 5.70 -11.17 5.04
C SER A 74 4.80 -10.88 3.81
N PRO A 75 3.79 -10.00 3.93
CA PRO A 75 2.96 -9.60 2.79
C PRO A 75 3.77 -8.93 1.68
N VAL A 76 4.86 -8.24 2.03
CA VAL A 76 5.75 -7.60 1.05
C VAL A 76 6.34 -8.63 0.11
N ALA A 77 6.94 -9.70 0.64
CA ALA A 77 7.62 -10.70 -0.17
C ALA A 77 6.66 -11.44 -1.10
N ALA A 78 5.48 -11.79 -0.60
CA ALA A 78 4.47 -12.46 -1.41
C ALA A 78 3.91 -11.54 -2.50
N LEU A 79 3.65 -10.26 -2.18
CA LEU A 79 3.18 -9.32 -3.18
C LEU A 79 4.23 -9.02 -4.23
N THR A 80 5.49 -8.75 -3.87
CA THR A 80 6.53 -8.46 -4.86
C THR A 80 6.73 -9.63 -5.80
N SER A 81 6.68 -10.87 -5.30
CA SER A 81 6.73 -12.08 -6.14
C SER A 81 5.52 -12.17 -7.07
N ALA A 82 4.31 -12.01 -6.56
CA ALA A 82 3.10 -12.10 -7.37
C ALA A 82 3.04 -10.98 -8.43
N LEU A 83 3.49 -9.78 -8.10
CA LEU A 83 3.55 -8.64 -9.01
C LEU A 83 4.63 -8.84 -10.08
N TYR A 84 5.76 -9.44 -9.73
CA TYR A 84 6.82 -9.77 -10.68
C TYR A 84 6.31 -10.74 -11.77
N ASP A 85 5.59 -11.80 -11.38
CA ASP A 85 4.95 -12.74 -12.33
C ASP A 85 3.96 -12.05 -13.27
N GLU A 86 3.41 -10.92 -12.84
CA GLU A 86 2.42 -10.12 -13.55
C GLU A 86 3.06 -9.01 -14.40
N GLY A 87 4.39 -8.92 -14.44
CA GLY A 87 5.14 -7.94 -15.23
C GLY A 87 5.40 -6.61 -14.51
N TYR A 88 5.20 -6.56 -13.20
CA TYR A 88 5.49 -5.40 -12.35
C TYR A 88 6.69 -5.71 -11.44
N PRO A 89 7.95 -5.50 -11.89
CA PRO A 89 9.13 -5.72 -11.07
C PRO A 89 9.26 -4.61 -10.03
N VAL A 90 8.60 -4.78 -8.89
CA VAL A 90 8.58 -3.80 -7.80
C VAL A 90 9.77 -4.03 -6.87
N GLU A 91 10.59 -3.00 -6.69
CA GLU A 91 11.63 -2.97 -5.66
C GLU A 91 11.20 -2.08 -4.49
N ILE A 92 11.37 -2.57 -3.26
CA ILE A 92 11.08 -1.79 -2.05
C ILE A 92 12.35 -1.08 -1.60
N LEU A 93 12.35 0.25 -1.70
CA LEU A 93 13.49 1.10 -1.32
C LEU A 93 13.43 1.51 0.14
N GLN A 94 12.23 1.82 0.65
CA GLN A 94 12.01 2.22 2.04
C GLN A 94 10.66 1.68 2.51
N PHE A 95 10.63 1.17 3.74
CA PHE A 95 9.42 0.65 4.36
C PHE A 95 9.30 1.22 5.77
N HIS A 96 8.15 1.84 6.07
CA HIS A 96 7.85 2.36 7.39
C HIS A 96 6.43 1.97 7.76
N GLN A 97 6.27 1.35 8.93
CA GLN A 97 4.96 1.00 9.48
C GLN A 97 4.85 1.50 10.92
N ARG A 98 3.71 2.11 11.25
CA ARG A 98 3.45 2.65 12.60
C ARG A 98 2.01 2.39 12.99
N ARG A 99 1.80 2.02 14.25
CA ARG A 99 0.46 1.97 14.84
C ARG A 99 -0.02 3.38 15.15
N THR A 100 -1.23 3.71 14.74
CA THR A 100 -1.97 4.94 15.08
C THR A 100 -3.21 4.58 15.89
N ALA A 101 -3.96 5.59 16.33
CA ALA A 101 -5.23 5.37 17.03
C ALA A 101 -6.29 4.73 16.10
N GLU A 102 -6.29 5.09 14.81
CA GLU A 102 -7.27 4.62 13.84
C GLU A 102 -6.90 3.29 13.16
N GLY A 103 -5.63 2.87 13.24
CA GLY A 103 -5.17 1.72 12.49
C GLY A 103 -3.66 1.58 12.41
N THR A 104 -3.19 0.87 11.40
CA THR A 104 -1.78 0.73 11.08
C THR A 104 -1.49 1.55 9.84
N ALA A 105 -0.64 2.56 9.97
CA ALA A 105 -0.17 3.39 8.86
C ALA A 105 1.08 2.76 8.25
N THR A 106 1.04 2.49 6.95
CA THR A 106 2.19 1.98 6.20
C THR A 106 2.57 2.95 5.09
N PHE A 107 3.87 3.21 4.95
CA PHE A 107 4.47 4.05 3.94
C PHE A 107 5.58 3.27 3.25
N VAL A 108 5.46 3.12 1.93
CA VAL A 108 6.36 2.31 1.12
C VAL A 108 6.90 3.18 0.01
N ARG A 109 8.23 3.31 -0.08
CA ARG A 109 8.88 3.85 -1.26
C ARG A 109 9.27 2.69 -2.15
N CYS A 110 8.77 2.70 -3.38
CA CYS A 110 9.06 1.66 -4.36
C CYS A 110 9.67 2.24 -5.63
N GLU A 111 10.34 1.37 -6.38
CA GLU A 111 10.80 1.60 -7.73
C GLU A 111 10.15 0.58 -8.68
N ILE A 112 9.73 1.04 -9.86
CA ILE A 112 9.26 0.20 -10.96
C ILE A 112 9.82 0.77 -12.25
N ASN A 113 10.61 -0.02 -12.98
CA ASN A 113 11.20 0.39 -14.27
C ASN A 113 11.92 1.76 -14.20
N GLY A 114 12.70 1.99 -13.13
CA GLY A 114 13.44 3.24 -12.92
C GLY A 114 12.62 4.42 -12.40
N LYS A 115 11.29 4.33 -12.35
CA LYS A 115 10.43 5.34 -11.70
C LYS A 115 10.33 5.05 -10.22
N ARG A 116 10.51 6.08 -9.38
CA ARG A 116 10.44 5.97 -7.91
C ARG A 116 9.30 6.78 -7.34
N GLY A 117 8.62 6.24 -6.34
CA GLY A 117 7.53 6.96 -5.67
C GLY A 117 7.14 6.35 -4.35
N TRP A 118 6.36 7.12 -3.60
CA TRP A 118 5.75 6.68 -2.35
C TRP A 118 4.32 6.20 -2.58
N GLY A 119 3.96 5.12 -1.92
CA GLY A 119 2.61 4.73 -1.62
C GLY A 119 2.38 4.72 -0.11
N ALA A 120 1.16 5.02 0.31
CA ALA A 120 0.76 5.08 1.70
C ALA A 120 -0.64 4.50 1.88
N ALA A 121 -0.90 3.93 3.05
CA ALA A 121 -2.23 3.47 3.43
C ALA A 121 -2.40 3.39 4.95
N LEU A 122 -3.65 3.38 5.37
CA LEU A 122 -4.10 3.13 6.74
C LEU A 122 -5.15 2.02 6.69
N ALA A 123 -4.98 0.98 7.50
CA ALA A 123 -5.93 -0.13 7.60
C ALA A 123 -6.00 -0.71 9.01
N GLY A 124 -6.95 -1.61 9.27
CA GLY A 124 -7.15 -2.20 10.59
C GLY A 124 -5.92 -2.96 11.10
N ASP A 125 -5.27 -3.70 10.21
CA ASP A 125 -4.06 -4.47 10.48
C ASP A 125 -2.88 -4.09 9.56
N GLY A 126 -1.68 -4.55 9.94
CA GLY A 126 -0.45 -4.21 9.23
C GLY A 126 -0.30 -4.89 7.87
N ALA A 127 -0.92 -6.05 7.66
CA ALA A 127 -0.84 -6.75 6.39
C ALA A 127 -1.72 -6.07 5.35
N GLU A 128 -2.98 -5.77 5.68
CA GLU A 128 -3.88 -5.03 4.79
C GLU A 128 -3.29 -3.64 4.45
N SER A 129 -2.78 -2.93 5.47
CA SER A 129 -2.14 -1.63 5.30
C SER A 129 -0.93 -1.70 4.37
N THR A 130 -0.13 -2.76 4.47
CA THR A 130 1.02 -2.99 3.58
C THR A 130 0.58 -3.21 2.13
N VAL A 131 -0.40 -4.08 1.92
CA VAL A 131 -0.95 -4.37 0.58
C VAL A 131 -1.45 -3.10 -0.08
N ARG A 132 -2.30 -2.34 0.62
CA ARG A 132 -2.85 -1.08 0.11
C ARG A 132 -1.77 -0.06 -0.19
N ALA A 133 -0.78 0.12 0.69
CA ALA A 133 0.31 1.07 0.48
C ALA A 133 1.16 0.70 -0.75
N MET A 134 1.45 -0.59 -0.95
CA MET A 134 2.16 -1.06 -2.15
C MET A 134 1.36 -0.77 -3.41
N LEU A 135 0.07 -1.11 -3.44
CA LEU A 135 -0.79 -0.86 -4.60
C LEU A 135 -0.89 0.63 -4.95
N SER A 136 -1.05 1.52 -3.95
CA SER A 136 -1.04 2.97 -4.17
C SER A 136 0.26 3.45 -4.83
N GLY A 137 1.41 2.93 -4.37
CA GLY A 137 2.71 3.27 -4.95
C GLY A 137 2.85 2.76 -6.39
N ILE A 138 2.46 1.51 -6.64
CA ILE A 138 2.57 0.87 -7.96
C ILE A 138 1.68 1.56 -8.98
N ASN A 139 0.41 1.80 -8.63
CA ASN A 139 -0.56 2.42 -9.52
C ASN A 139 -0.13 3.82 -9.95
N ARG A 140 0.49 4.58 -9.04
CA ARG A 140 1.06 5.89 -9.36
C ARG A 140 2.28 5.84 -10.26
N LEU A 141 3.10 4.79 -10.18
CA LEU A 141 4.30 4.65 -11.01
C LEU A 141 3.99 4.04 -12.38
N GLY A 142 2.95 3.21 -12.46
CA GLY A 142 2.44 2.60 -13.68
C GLY A 142 1.65 3.55 -14.58
N SER A 143 1.15 4.68 -14.05
CA SER A 143 0.55 5.76 -14.84
C SER A 143 1.56 6.56 -15.66
#